data_AF-A0A376P6J6-F1
#
_entry.id   AF-A0A376P6J6-F1
#
_cell.length_a   1.000
_cell.length_b   1.000
_cell.length_c   1.000
_cell.angle_alpha   90.00
_cell.angle_beta   90.00
_cell.angle_gamma   90.00
#
_symmetry.space_group_name_H-M   'P 1'
#
loop_
_entity.id
_entity.type
_entity.pdbx_description
1 polymer ?
#
loop_
_entity_poly.entity_id
_entity_poly.type
_entity_poly.pdbx_seq_one_letter_code
_entity_poly.pdbx_strand_id
1 'polypeptide(L)'
;MTPNRADCLGIIGVARDVAVLNQLPLVEPEIVPVGATIDDTLPITVEAPEACPRYLGRVVKGINVKAPTPLWMKEKLRRCGIRSIDAVVDVTNYVLLELGQPMHAFG
;
A
#
# COMPACT_ATOMS: atom_id res chain seq x y z
N MET A 1 -10.61 -10.54 -13.56
CA MET A 1 -11.67 -9.97 -12.72
C MET A 1 -12.56 -9.12 -13.60
N THR A 2 -13.88 -9.16 -13.44
CA THR A 2 -14.78 -8.27 -14.19
C THR A 2 -14.71 -6.85 -13.60
N PRO A 3 -15.00 -5.79 -14.38
CA PRO A 3 -14.83 -4.39 -13.95
C PRO A 3 -15.59 -4.00 -12.68
N ASN A 4 -16.61 -4.77 -12.31
CA ASN A 4 -17.52 -4.48 -11.19
C ASN A 4 -16.96 -4.88 -9.81
N ARG A 5 -15.76 -5.48 -9.71
CA ARG A 5 -15.12 -5.88 -8.44
C ARG A 5 -13.77 -5.21 -8.21
N ALA A 6 -13.77 -3.87 -8.22
CA ALA A 6 -12.57 -3.08 -7.96
C ALA A 6 -12.02 -3.28 -6.54
N ASP A 7 -12.88 -3.67 -5.60
CA ASP A 7 -12.55 -4.02 -4.22
C ASP A 7 -11.66 -5.25 -4.10
N CYS A 8 -11.70 -6.17 -5.07
CA CYS A 8 -10.94 -7.43 -5.03
C CYS A 8 -9.56 -7.35 -5.71
N LEU A 9 -9.04 -6.15 -5.97
CA LEU A 9 -7.71 -5.95 -6.56
C LEU A 9 -6.56 -6.06 -5.53
N GLY A 10 -6.88 -6.23 -4.24
CA GLY A 10 -5.93 -6.52 -3.17
C GLY A 10 -6.33 -7.76 -2.36
N ILE A 11 -5.40 -8.28 -1.56
CA ILE A 11 -5.58 -9.45 -0.69
C ILE A 11 -6.77 -9.25 0.26
N ILE A 12 -6.91 -8.06 0.86
CA ILE A 12 -8.01 -7.78 1.79
C ILE A 12 -9.39 -7.94 1.14
N GLY A 13 -9.54 -7.54 -0.13
CA GLY A 13 -10.81 -7.64 -0.85
C GLY A 13 -11.18 -9.09 -1.16
N VAL A 14 -10.21 -9.85 -1.69
CA VAL A 14 -10.38 -11.28 -1.96
C VAL A 14 -10.65 -12.06 -0.65
N ALA A 15 -9.91 -11.75 0.42
CA ALA A 15 -10.09 -12.39 1.71
C ALA A 15 -11.47 -12.07 2.32
N ARG A 16 -11.97 -10.84 2.15
CA ARG A 16 -13.31 -10.45 2.59
C ARG A 16 -14.40 -11.24 1.86
N ASP A 17 -14.29 -11.38 0.54
CA ASP A 17 -15.21 -12.21 -0.25
C ASP A 17 -15.22 -13.66 0.24
N VAL A 18 -14.05 -14.25 0.45
CA VAL A 18 -13.92 -15.62 0.98
C VAL A 18 -14.52 -15.73 2.39
N ALA A 19 -14.28 -14.75 3.26
CA ALA A 19 -14.80 -14.73 4.62
C ALA A 19 -16.35 -14.68 4.63
N VAL A 20 -16.95 -13.84 3.80
CA VAL A 20 -18.42 -13.75 3.64
C VAL A 20 -19.01 -15.06 3.13
N LEU A 21 -18.42 -15.65 2.09
CA LEU A 21 -18.89 -16.92 1.53
C LEU A 21 -18.86 -18.08 2.53
N ASN A 22 -17.89 -18.07 3.44
CA ASN A 22 -17.73 -19.11 4.45
C ASN A 22 -18.37 -18.75 5.81
N GLN A 23 -19.01 -17.58 5.93
CA GLN A 23 -19.56 -17.05 7.19
C GLN A 23 -18.54 -17.00 8.34
N LEU A 24 -17.29 -16.67 8.00
CA LEU A 24 -16.19 -16.56 8.95
C LEU A 24 -15.86 -15.09 9.22
N PRO A 25 -15.34 -14.74 10.41
CA PRO A 25 -14.80 -13.42 10.66
C PRO A 25 -13.54 -13.19 9.81
N LEU A 26 -13.39 -11.97 9.29
CA LEU A 26 -12.14 -11.54 8.64
C LEU A 26 -11.14 -11.12 9.72
N VAL A 27 -9.92 -11.67 9.67
CA VAL A 27 -8.81 -11.25 10.53
C VAL A 27 -7.95 -10.27 9.75
N GLU A 28 -7.99 -9.00 10.15
CA GLU A 28 -7.19 -7.94 9.54
C GLU A 28 -5.88 -7.74 10.33
N PRO A 29 -4.78 -7.33 9.66
CA PRO A 29 -3.55 -6.98 10.37
C PRO A 29 -3.77 -5.74 11.24
N GLU A 30 -3.14 -5.70 12.40
CA GLU A 30 -3.10 -4.49 13.22
C GLU A 30 -2.17 -3.46 12.56
N ILE A 31 -2.73 -2.32 12.13
CA ILE A 31 -1.97 -1.22 11.51
C ILE A 31 -2.05 0.01 12.41
N VAL A 32 -1.00 0.22 13.21
CA VAL A 32 -0.91 1.34 14.15
C VAL A 32 -0.41 2.61 13.45
N PRO A 33 -1.05 3.78 13.65
CA PRO A 33 -0.55 5.04 13.12
C PRO A 33 0.85 5.37 13.63
N VAL A 34 1.78 5.65 12.70
CA VAL A 34 3.14 6.07 13.04
C VAL A 34 3.15 7.57 13.36
N GLY A 35 3.44 7.93 14.60
CA GLY A 35 3.59 9.33 15.03
C GLY A 35 4.75 10.05 14.34
N ALA A 36 4.61 11.36 14.13
CA ALA A 36 5.68 12.18 13.56
C ALA A 36 6.81 12.40 14.58
N THR A 37 8.06 12.33 14.11
CA THR A 37 9.26 12.65 14.90
C THR A 37 10.00 13.88 14.36
N ILE A 38 9.52 14.43 13.25
CA ILE A 38 9.98 15.64 12.57
C ILE A 38 8.76 16.43 12.11
N ASP A 39 8.89 17.74 11.99
CA ASP A 39 7.80 18.65 11.57
C ASP A 39 7.88 19.02 10.08
N ASP A 40 8.79 18.39 9.33
CA ASP A 40 9.00 18.65 7.92
C ASP A 40 7.77 18.34 7.07
N THR A 41 7.37 19.30 6.25
CA THR A 41 6.23 19.18 5.33
C THR A 41 6.55 19.86 4.00
N LEU A 42 5.74 19.56 2.98
CA LEU A 42 5.76 20.22 1.68
C LEU A 42 4.38 20.81 1.41
N PRO A 43 4.27 22.03 0.86
CA PRO A 43 2.99 22.58 0.46
C PRO A 43 2.41 21.73 -0.68
N ILE A 44 1.20 21.21 -0.49
CA ILE A 44 0.46 20.42 -1.48
C ILE A 44 -0.87 21.12 -1.71
N THR A 45 -1.11 21.50 -2.97
CA THR A 45 -2.37 22.11 -3.41
C THR A 45 -3.00 21.22 -4.48
N VAL A 46 -4.28 20.90 -4.31
CA VAL A 46 -5.05 20.15 -5.31
C VAL A 46 -5.98 21.11 -6.03
N GLU A 47 -5.63 21.48 -7.27
CA GLU A 47 -6.41 22.45 -8.06
C GLU A 47 -7.68 21.86 -8.68
N ALA A 48 -7.75 20.52 -8.82
CA ALA A 48 -8.88 19.80 -9.38
C ALA A 48 -9.47 18.79 -8.37
N PRO A 49 -10.17 19.27 -7.31
CA PRO A 49 -10.67 18.42 -6.24
C PRO A 49 -11.72 17.39 -6.71
N GLU A 50 -12.45 17.67 -7.79
CA GLU A 50 -13.39 16.70 -8.38
C GLU A 50 -12.69 15.47 -8.98
N ALA A 51 -11.47 15.64 -9.50
CA ALA A 51 -10.67 14.55 -10.04
C ALA A 51 -9.83 13.85 -8.96
N CYS A 52 -9.43 14.59 -7.92
CA CYS A 52 -8.65 14.08 -6.80
C CYS A 52 -9.23 14.61 -5.49
N PRO A 53 -10.29 13.99 -4.95
CA PRO A 53 -10.96 14.48 -3.74
C PRO A 53 -10.12 14.32 -2.48
N ARG A 54 -9.05 13.50 -2.54
CA ARG A 54 -8.17 13.25 -1.41
C ARG A 54 -6.75 12.97 -1.90
N TYR A 55 -5.80 13.73 -1.37
CA TYR A 55 -4.36 13.52 -1.55
C TYR A 55 -3.68 13.52 -0.18
N LEU A 56 -2.85 12.51 0.09
CA LEU A 56 -2.09 12.40 1.32
C LEU A 56 -0.58 12.37 0.97
N GLY A 57 0.17 13.35 1.47
CA GLY A 57 1.63 13.41 1.35
C GLY A 57 2.28 13.24 2.71
N ARG A 58 3.43 12.54 2.75
CA ARG A 58 4.23 12.39 3.98
C ARG A 58 5.72 12.44 3.64
N VAL A 59 6.45 13.27 4.38
CA VAL A 59 7.91 13.34 4.27
C VAL A 59 8.53 12.27 5.18
N VAL A 60 9.49 11.50 4.65
CA VAL A 60 10.32 10.58 5.42
C VAL A 60 11.78 10.90 5.11
N LYS A 61 12.52 11.40 6.10
CA LYS A 61 13.92 11.82 5.93
C LYS A 61 14.91 10.73 6.31
N GLY A 62 16.07 10.75 5.66
CA GLY A 62 17.23 9.92 6.03
C GLY A 62 17.07 8.44 5.71
N ILE A 63 16.23 8.08 4.73
CA ILE A 63 16.06 6.68 4.32
C ILE A 63 17.29 6.17 3.55
N ASN A 64 17.64 4.90 3.77
CA ASN A 64 18.63 4.21 2.95
C ASN A 64 17.92 3.50 1.78
N VAL A 65 17.91 4.14 0.60
CA VAL A 65 17.31 3.57 -0.61
C VAL A 65 18.00 2.29 -1.11
N LYS A 66 19.24 2.04 -0.67
CA LYS A 66 20.01 0.83 -1.00
C LYS A 66 19.79 -0.30 0.01
N ALA A 67 18.93 -0.11 1.02
CA ALA A 67 18.62 -1.15 1.97
C ALA A 67 18.01 -2.36 1.24
N PRO A 68 18.39 -3.60 1.60
CA PRO A 68 17.81 -4.78 0.98
C PRO A 68 16.37 -4.98 1.45
N THR A 69 15.45 -5.24 0.52
CA THR A 69 14.09 -5.67 0.87
C THR A 69 14.14 -7.00 1.64
N PRO A 70 13.42 -7.12 2.77
CA PRO A 70 13.43 -8.35 3.56
C PRO A 70 12.82 -9.53 2.80
N LEU A 71 13.29 -10.75 3.09
CA LEU A 71 12.94 -11.96 2.34
C LEU A 71 11.43 -12.23 2.32
N TRP A 72 10.74 -12.06 3.44
CA TRP A 72 9.30 -12.31 3.54
C TRP A 72 8.49 -11.41 2.60
N MET A 73 8.91 -10.16 2.42
CA MET A 73 8.24 -9.21 1.53
C MET A 73 8.53 -9.56 0.08
N LYS A 74 9.80 -9.83 -0.26
CA LYS A 74 10.20 -10.30 -1.60
C LYS A 74 9.40 -11.51 -2.04
N GLU A 75 9.22 -12.48 -1.15
CA GLU A 75 8.50 -13.71 -1.47
C GLU A 75 6.99 -13.49 -1.66
N LYS A 76 6.37 -12.63 -0.84
CA LYS A 76 4.97 -12.22 -1.03
C LYS A 76 4.79 -11.50 -2.38
N LEU A 77 5.65 -10.53 -2.71
CA LEU A 77 5.65 -9.84 -4.01
C LEU A 77 5.78 -10.83 -5.17
N ARG A 78 6.77 -11.74 -5.10
CA ARG A 78 7.06 -12.73 -6.13
C ARG A 78 5.87 -13.65 -6.41
N ARG A 79 5.17 -14.12 -5.36
CA ARG A 79 4.00 -14.99 -5.48
C ARG A 79 2.80 -14.28 -6.13
N CYS A 80 2.74 -12.96 -6.03
CA CYS A 80 1.76 -12.11 -6.69
C CYS A 80 2.21 -11.64 -8.10
N GLY A 81 3.32 -12.17 -8.63
CA GLY A 81 3.84 -11.83 -9.95
C GLY A 81 4.62 -10.51 -10.03
N ILE A 82 4.91 -9.88 -8.88
CA ILE A 82 5.71 -8.65 -8.82
C ILE A 82 7.17 -8.98 -8.52
N ARG A 83 8.08 -8.47 -9.37
CA ARG A 83 9.52 -8.58 -9.15
C ARG A 83 9.98 -7.50 -8.17
N SER A 84 10.82 -7.87 -7.21
CA SER A 84 11.50 -6.94 -6.30
C SER A 84 12.52 -6.08 -7.05
N ILE A 85 12.50 -4.77 -6.84
CA ILE A 85 13.35 -3.77 -7.53
C ILE A 85 14.26 -3.07 -6.51
N ASP A 86 13.67 -2.29 -5.61
CA ASP A 86 14.33 -1.59 -4.52
C ASP A 86 13.37 -1.50 -3.32
N ALA A 87 13.89 -1.21 -2.12
CA ALA A 87 13.09 -1.26 -0.90
C ALA A 87 11.90 -0.30 -0.89
N VAL A 88 12.00 0.86 -1.54
CA VAL A 88 10.93 1.86 -1.53
C VAL A 88 9.81 1.41 -2.46
N VAL A 89 10.14 1.03 -3.69
CA VAL A 89 9.18 0.52 -4.66
C VAL A 89 8.53 -0.78 -4.15
N ASP A 90 9.30 -1.66 -3.53
CA ASP A 90 8.80 -2.92 -2.97
C ASP A 90 7.79 -2.68 -1.84
N VAL A 91 8.01 -1.70 -0.96
CA VAL A 91 7.03 -1.32 0.08
C VAL A 91 5.75 -0.77 -0.53
N THR A 92 5.85 0.11 -1.54
CA THR A 92 4.65 0.66 -2.19
C THR A 92 3.83 -0.43 -2.91
N ASN A 93 4.50 -1.36 -3.60
CA ASN A 93 3.87 -2.51 -4.24
C ASN A 93 3.29 -3.49 -3.22
N TYR A 94 3.95 -3.66 -2.08
CA TYR A 94 3.45 -4.51 -1.01
C TYR A 94 2.10 -4.03 -0.48
N VAL A 95 1.97 -2.73 -0.21
CA VAL A 95 0.71 -2.12 0.24
C VAL A 95 -0.37 -2.18 -0.84
N LEU A 96 0.00 -1.96 -2.11
CA LEU A 96 -0.92 -2.15 -3.24
C LEU A 96 -1.50 -3.57 -3.24
N LEU A 97 -0.66 -4.59 -3.06
CA LEU A 97 -1.12 -5.98 -3.03
C LEU A 97 -1.93 -6.31 -1.78
N GLU A 98 -1.49 -5.86 -0.59
CA GLU A 98 -2.13 -6.20 0.68
C GLU A 98 -3.51 -5.51 0.82
N LEU A 99 -3.58 -4.22 0.52
CA LEU A 99 -4.75 -3.37 0.79
C LEU A 99 -5.49 -2.90 -0.47
N GLY A 100 -4.94 -3.10 -1.67
CA GLY A 100 -5.51 -2.60 -2.92
C GLY A 100 -5.27 -1.10 -3.15
N GLN A 101 -4.45 -0.45 -2.32
CA GLN A 101 -4.18 0.99 -2.39
C GLN A 101 -2.89 1.28 -3.16
N PRO A 102 -2.95 1.88 -4.36
CA PRO A 102 -1.74 2.33 -5.05
C PRO A 102 -1.10 3.50 -4.28
N MET A 103 0.22 3.48 -4.19
CA MET A 103 1.03 4.52 -3.59
C MET A 103 2.21 4.86 -4.50
N HIS A 104 2.79 6.03 -4.30
CA HIS A 104 3.98 6.46 -5.02
C HIS A 104 4.94 7.17 -4.08
N ALA A 105 6.23 7.02 -4.34
CA ALA A 105 7.29 7.73 -3.64
C ALA A 105 8.00 8.65 -4.64
N PHE A 106 8.09 9.93 -4.30
CA PHE A 106 8.89 10.90 -5.02
C PHE A 106 10.26 10.95 -4.37
N GLY A 107 11.34 10.81 -5.16
CA GLY A 107 12.73 10.78 -4.71
C GLY A 107 13.57 11.84 -5.38
#